data_AF-A0A441I9S3-F1
#
_entry.id   AF-A0A441I9S3-F1
#
_cell.length_a   1.000
_cell.length_b   1.000
_cell.length_c   1.000
_cell.angle_alpha   90.00
_cell.angle_beta   90.00
_cell.angle_gamma   90.00
#
_symmetry.space_group_name_H-M   'P 1'
#
loop_
_entity.id
_entity.type
_entity.pdbx_description
1 polymer ?
#
loop_
_entity_poly.entity_id
_entity_poly.type
_entity_poly.pdbx_seq_one_letter_code
_entity_poly.pdbx_strand_id
1 'polypeptide(L)'
;MPVTSGSGNPKWTRDETLLALDLLYRHGKPIDKNHADAAELSRLLRAARIYPETNRKESFRNADGVALKTQNLFSALNPERRLSSSDMDRKVVVEFPTVRKLDLAQIANAIRQALSDEAATVLVRDDEFEVTEGKVLAARHRQRDGRLREKLIEARRANGLRCEICDFAVNANAPRAAESLFEGHHTIPLAAAEGERTTRLSDMALLCACCHRFIHRLIVDNKRWVGIPEAAEARKALV
;
A
#
# COMPACT_ATOMS: atom_id res chain seq x y z
N MET A 1 20.69 -9.00 27.71
CA MET A 1 21.11 -8.62 26.35
C MET A 1 21.11 -7.10 26.28
N PRO A 2 22.14 -6.43 25.74
CA PRO A 2 22.15 -4.99 25.69
C PRO A 2 20.99 -4.54 24.81
N VAL A 3 20.02 -3.88 25.43
CA VAL A 3 18.92 -3.23 24.72
C VAL A 3 19.56 -2.07 23.98
N THR A 4 19.91 -2.28 22.72
CA THR A 4 20.41 -1.21 21.87
C THR A 4 19.31 -0.17 21.80
N SER A 5 19.60 1.04 22.28
CA SER A 5 18.77 2.21 22.02
C SER A 5 18.51 2.26 20.52
N GLY A 6 17.23 2.29 20.13
CA GLY A 6 16.85 2.32 18.72
C GLY A 6 17.61 3.46 18.03
N SER A 7 18.04 3.24 16.79
CA SER A 7 18.85 4.19 16.00
C SER A 7 18.22 5.59 15.83
N GLY A 8 17.01 5.81 16.33
CA GLY A 8 16.18 6.99 16.13
C GLY A 8 15.54 7.04 14.74
N ASN A 9 15.75 6.01 13.91
CA ASN A 9 15.07 5.85 12.64
C ASN A 9 13.65 5.30 12.85
N PRO A 10 12.70 5.60 11.94
CA PRO A 10 11.40 4.96 11.92
C PRO A 10 11.48 3.43 11.92
N LYS A 11 10.47 2.78 12.51
CA LYS A 11 10.35 1.33 12.50
C LYS A 11 10.24 0.83 11.05
N TRP A 12 10.70 -0.39 10.80
CA TRP A 12 10.49 -1.03 9.50
C TRP A 12 9.00 -1.30 9.31
N THR A 13 8.42 -0.74 8.25
CA THR A 13 7.05 -1.04 7.83
C THR A 13 6.92 -2.49 7.38
N ARG A 14 5.68 -2.95 7.20
CA ARG A 14 5.39 -4.26 6.61
C ARG A 14 6.00 -4.37 5.20
N ASP A 15 5.76 -3.42 4.32
CA ASP A 15 6.23 -3.46 2.92
C ASP A 15 7.76 -3.54 2.83
N GLU A 16 8.48 -2.72 3.60
CA GLU A 16 9.95 -2.78 3.65
C GLU A 16 10.45 -4.12 4.21
N THR A 17 9.72 -4.68 5.19
CA THR A 17 10.05 -5.99 5.77
C THR A 17 9.81 -7.12 4.75
N LEU A 18 8.76 -7.05 3.94
CA LEU A 18 8.51 -8.01 2.86
C LEU A 18 9.60 -7.96 1.79
N LEU A 19 10.08 -6.77 1.41
CA LEU A 19 11.19 -6.63 0.47
C LEU A 19 12.49 -7.27 0.99
N ALA A 20 12.77 -7.14 2.28
CA ALA A 20 13.92 -7.77 2.93
C ALA A 20 13.75 -9.30 3.09
N LEU A 21 12.53 -9.78 3.36
CA LEU A 21 12.23 -11.21 3.44
C LEU A 21 12.35 -11.89 2.07
N ASP A 22 11.91 -11.22 1.01
CA ASP A 22 12.09 -11.68 -0.37
C ASP A 22 13.59 -11.81 -0.72
N LEU A 23 14.43 -10.85 -0.33
CA LEU A 23 15.89 -10.98 -0.50
C LEU A 23 16.45 -12.19 0.25
N LEU A 24 16.03 -12.40 1.49
CA LEU A 24 16.45 -13.55 2.28
C LEU A 24 16.06 -14.88 1.60
N TYR A 25 14.84 -14.98 1.04
CA TYR A 25 14.40 -16.18 0.33
C TYR A 25 15.10 -16.39 -1.01
N ARG A 26 15.42 -15.31 -1.74
CA ARG A 26 16.17 -15.41 -3.01
C ARG A 26 17.58 -15.96 -2.81
N HIS A 27 18.25 -15.54 -1.73
CA HIS A 27 19.63 -15.97 -1.44
C HIS A 27 19.72 -17.20 -0.53
N GLY A 28 18.63 -17.59 0.12
CA GLY A 28 18.56 -18.70 1.06
C GLY A 28 19.32 -18.46 2.38
N LYS A 29 19.96 -17.30 2.54
CA LYS A 29 20.75 -16.90 3.70
C LYS A 29 20.77 -15.37 3.84
N PRO A 30 21.05 -14.83 5.04
CA PRO A 30 21.29 -13.41 5.21
C PRO A 30 22.40 -12.91 4.28
N ILE A 31 22.24 -11.70 3.75
CA ILE A 31 23.24 -11.04 2.92
C ILE A 31 24.01 -10.02 3.76
N ASP A 32 25.26 -9.77 3.39
CA ASP A 32 26.07 -8.73 4.03
C ASP A 32 25.85 -7.34 3.39
N LYS A 33 26.42 -6.32 4.03
CA LYS A 33 26.28 -4.92 3.65
C LYS A 33 26.95 -4.55 2.32
N ASN A 34 27.92 -5.33 1.85
CA ASN A 34 28.62 -5.12 0.59
C ASN A 34 27.94 -5.85 -0.58
N HIS A 35 26.90 -6.64 -0.30
CA HIS A 35 26.15 -7.34 -1.32
C HIS A 35 25.42 -6.36 -2.25
N ALA A 36 25.49 -6.59 -3.56
CA ALA A 36 24.88 -5.71 -4.57
C ALA A 36 23.37 -5.50 -4.32
N ASP A 37 22.62 -6.56 -4.05
CA ASP A 37 21.19 -6.48 -3.74
C ASP A 37 20.87 -5.72 -2.43
N ALA A 38 21.79 -5.73 -1.44
CA ALA A 38 21.62 -4.92 -0.23
C ALA A 38 21.74 -3.44 -0.55
N ALA A 39 22.72 -3.07 -1.37
CA ALA A 39 22.91 -1.71 -1.86
C ALA A 39 21.73 -1.25 -2.75
N GLU A 40 21.21 -2.15 -3.61
CA GLU A 40 20.07 -1.85 -4.46
C GLU A 40 18.79 -1.60 -3.67
N LEU A 41 18.45 -2.50 -2.74
CA LEU A 41 17.28 -2.30 -1.88
C LEU A 41 17.43 -1.03 -1.02
N SER A 42 18.64 -0.76 -0.51
CA SER A 42 18.90 0.47 0.23
C SER A 42 18.63 1.71 -0.62
N ARG A 43 19.12 1.75 -1.86
CA ARG A 43 18.88 2.86 -2.80
C ARG A 43 17.39 3.07 -3.04
N LEU A 44 16.66 1.98 -3.28
CA LEU A 44 15.23 2.02 -3.53
C LEU A 44 14.44 2.56 -2.33
N LEU A 45 14.71 2.04 -1.12
CA LEU A 45 14.03 2.45 0.10
C LEU A 45 14.34 3.90 0.50
N ARG A 46 15.57 4.36 0.25
CA ARG A 46 15.98 5.74 0.53
C ARG A 46 15.44 6.72 -0.52
N ALA A 47 15.20 6.28 -1.76
CA ALA A 47 14.56 7.11 -2.78
C ALA A 47 13.05 7.26 -2.55
N ALA A 48 12.41 6.29 -1.90
CA ALA A 48 10.99 6.34 -1.56
C ALA A 48 10.68 7.49 -0.59
N ARG A 49 9.71 8.38 -0.89
CA ARG A 49 9.28 9.49 -0.02
C ARG A 49 8.20 9.10 1.01
N ILE A 50 8.18 7.82 1.42
CA ILE A 50 7.24 7.28 2.42
C ILE A 50 7.40 7.96 3.80
N TYR A 51 8.58 8.50 4.08
CA TYR A 51 8.89 9.23 5.32
C TYR A 51 9.40 10.65 5.01
N PRO A 52 9.07 11.68 5.82
CA PRO A 52 9.63 13.02 5.66
C PRO A 52 11.16 12.98 5.62
N GLU A 53 11.78 13.72 4.70
CA GLU A 53 13.25 13.77 4.56
C GLU A 53 13.91 14.37 5.81
N THR A 54 13.19 15.24 6.52
CA THR A 54 13.63 15.99 7.70
C THR A 54 14.10 15.13 8.88
N ASN A 55 13.73 13.85 8.95
CA ASN A 55 14.09 12.93 10.05
C ASN A 55 15.01 11.77 9.63
N ARG A 56 15.57 11.77 8.41
CA ARG A 56 16.40 10.66 7.92
C ARG A 56 17.86 10.81 8.32
N LYS A 57 18.32 9.94 9.21
CA LYS A 57 19.76 9.82 9.54
C LYS A 57 20.50 9.10 8.41
N GLU A 58 21.83 9.21 8.40
CA GLU A 58 22.69 8.44 7.47
C GLU A 58 22.42 6.92 7.54
N SER A 59 22.08 6.42 8.73
CA SER A 59 21.71 5.02 8.96
C SER A 59 20.31 4.62 8.49
N PHE A 60 19.49 5.55 7.99
CA PHE A 60 18.14 5.27 7.52
C PHE A 60 18.17 4.33 6.30
N ARG A 61 17.71 3.09 6.48
CA ARG A 61 17.61 2.07 5.43
C ARG A 61 18.89 1.95 4.57
N ASN A 62 20.06 2.18 5.17
CA ASN A 62 21.34 2.00 4.50
C ASN A 62 21.62 0.49 4.27
N ALA A 63 22.68 0.15 3.54
CA ALA A 63 23.01 -1.24 3.26
C ALA A 63 23.29 -2.07 4.54
N ASP A 64 23.90 -1.48 5.57
CA ASP A 64 24.04 -2.12 6.89
C ASP A 64 22.68 -2.48 7.50
N GLY A 65 21.72 -1.55 7.42
CA GLY A 65 20.37 -1.75 7.92
C GLY A 65 19.62 -2.84 7.17
N VAL A 66 19.78 -2.92 5.84
CA VAL A 66 19.23 -4.01 5.02
C VAL A 66 19.84 -5.35 5.42
N ALA A 67 21.17 -5.43 5.52
CA ALA A 67 21.88 -6.64 5.94
C ALA A 67 21.42 -7.12 7.33
N LEU A 68 21.38 -6.21 8.32
CA LEU A 68 20.88 -6.50 9.66
C LEU A 68 19.42 -6.96 9.64
N LYS A 69 18.58 -6.36 8.78
CA LYS A 69 17.18 -6.76 8.64
C LYS A 69 17.05 -8.20 8.13
N THR A 70 17.87 -8.62 7.16
CA THR A 70 17.88 -10.02 6.70
C THR A 70 18.34 -10.99 7.80
N GLN A 71 19.28 -10.58 8.66
CA GLN A 71 19.70 -11.39 9.82
C GLN A 71 18.58 -11.54 10.87
N ASN A 72 17.84 -10.46 11.14
CA ASN A 72 16.70 -10.48 12.07
C ASN A 72 15.57 -11.35 11.53
N LEU A 73 15.25 -11.26 10.23
CA LEU A 73 14.25 -12.12 9.58
C LEU A 73 14.67 -13.59 9.57
N PHE A 74 15.96 -13.87 9.32
CA PHE A 74 16.48 -15.22 9.42
C PHE A 74 16.41 -15.77 10.85
N SER A 75 16.55 -14.90 11.87
CA SER A 75 16.34 -15.26 13.27
C SER A 75 14.86 -15.48 13.60
N ALA A 76 13.95 -14.77 12.94
CA ALA A 76 12.50 -14.98 13.08
C ALA A 76 12.04 -16.31 12.46
N LEU A 77 12.69 -16.76 11.37
CA LEU A 77 12.46 -18.08 10.76
C LEU A 77 13.07 -19.23 11.57
N ASN A 78 14.09 -18.94 12.38
CA ASN A 78 14.89 -19.90 13.13
C ASN A 78 14.95 -19.49 14.62
N PRO A 79 13.82 -19.61 15.36
CA PRO A 79 13.71 -19.10 16.73
C PRO A 79 14.72 -19.72 17.71
N GLU A 80 15.22 -20.92 17.41
CA GLU A 80 16.24 -21.62 18.20
C GLU A 80 17.58 -20.86 18.27
N ARG A 81 17.84 -19.97 17.31
CA ARG A 81 19.04 -19.12 17.30
C ARG A 81 19.05 -18.08 18.42
N ARG A 82 17.89 -17.81 19.06
CA ARG A 82 17.72 -16.85 20.17
C ARG A 82 18.32 -15.45 19.90
N LEU A 83 18.31 -15.04 18.64
CA LEU A 83 18.75 -13.72 18.20
C LEU A 83 17.56 -12.77 18.05
N SER A 84 17.85 -11.47 18.00
CA SER A 84 16.82 -10.42 17.97
C SER A 84 15.98 -10.46 16.69
N SER A 85 14.67 -10.29 16.85
CA SER A 85 13.71 -10.05 15.77
C SER A 85 12.63 -9.08 16.27
N SER A 86 12.07 -8.27 15.38
CA SER A 86 10.96 -7.38 15.73
C SER A 86 9.61 -8.08 15.65
N ASP A 87 8.55 -7.49 16.24
CA ASP A 87 7.18 -8.00 16.08
C ASP A 87 6.74 -8.04 14.62
N MET A 88 7.16 -7.07 13.82
CA MET A 88 6.85 -7.03 12.38
C MET A 88 7.54 -8.18 11.65
N ASP A 89 8.81 -8.47 11.98
CA ASP A 89 9.54 -9.62 11.40
C ASP A 89 8.80 -10.92 11.68
N ARG A 90 8.41 -11.15 12.93
CA ARG A 90 7.65 -12.34 13.35
C ARG A 90 6.32 -12.46 12.62
N LYS A 91 5.59 -11.36 12.46
CA LYS A 91 4.31 -11.35 11.73
C LYS A 91 4.48 -11.72 10.26
N VAL A 92 5.46 -11.13 9.56
CA VAL A 92 5.62 -11.41 8.13
C VAL A 92 6.13 -12.81 7.84
N VAL A 93 6.99 -13.39 8.69
CA VAL A 93 7.47 -14.77 8.47
C VAL A 93 6.37 -15.80 8.73
N VAL A 94 5.47 -15.52 9.68
CA VAL A 94 4.26 -16.32 9.90
C VAL A 94 3.28 -16.19 8.74
N GLU A 95 3.12 -14.98 8.21
CA GLU A 95 2.24 -14.70 7.06
C GLU A 95 2.75 -15.32 5.75
N PHE A 96 4.07 -15.28 5.56
CA PHE A 96 4.78 -15.78 4.37
C PHE A 96 5.84 -16.82 4.76
N PRO A 97 5.43 -18.03 5.16
CA PRO A 97 6.37 -19.13 5.32
C PRO A 97 7.07 -19.44 4.00
N THR A 98 8.22 -20.12 4.05
CA THR A 98 9.06 -20.37 2.86
C THR A 98 8.33 -21.04 1.69
N VAL A 99 7.30 -21.84 1.97
CA VAL A 99 6.43 -22.44 0.93
C VAL A 99 5.70 -21.39 0.08
N ARG A 100 5.41 -20.20 0.64
CA ARG A 100 4.78 -19.06 -0.04
C ARG A 100 5.79 -18.07 -0.62
N LYS A 101 7.05 -18.49 -0.85
CA LYS A 101 8.10 -17.60 -1.40
C LYS A 101 7.74 -17.01 -2.77
N LEU A 102 6.94 -17.71 -3.58
CA LEU A 102 6.51 -17.22 -4.90
C LEU A 102 5.49 -16.08 -4.75
N ASP A 103 4.47 -16.25 -3.90
CA ASP A 103 3.51 -15.19 -3.55
C ASP A 103 4.24 -13.96 -3.00
N LEU A 104 5.22 -14.17 -2.12
CA LEU A 104 6.03 -13.09 -1.56
C LEU A 104 6.82 -12.37 -2.65
N ALA A 105 7.46 -13.09 -3.57
CA ALA A 105 8.23 -12.50 -4.65
C ALA A 105 7.35 -11.64 -5.57
N GLN A 106 6.12 -12.08 -5.85
CA GLN A 106 5.14 -11.30 -6.61
C GLN A 106 4.77 -9.99 -5.90
N ILE A 107 4.45 -10.07 -4.60
CA ILE A 107 4.14 -8.89 -3.78
C ILE A 107 5.34 -7.95 -3.70
N ALA A 108 6.54 -8.49 -3.47
CA ALA A 108 7.77 -7.72 -3.39
C ALA A 108 8.07 -7.00 -4.71
N ASN A 109 7.87 -7.66 -5.85
CA ASN A 109 8.02 -7.01 -7.17
C ASN A 109 7.01 -5.89 -7.39
N ALA A 110 5.75 -6.09 -6.98
CA ALA A 110 4.74 -5.04 -7.05
C ALA A 110 5.11 -3.81 -6.19
N ILE A 111 5.66 -4.04 -5.00
CA ILE A 111 6.17 -2.97 -4.13
C ILE A 111 7.37 -2.26 -4.79
N ARG A 112 8.33 -3.01 -5.34
CA ARG A 112 9.51 -2.39 -5.99
C ARG A 112 9.13 -1.47 -7.13
N GLN A 113 8.25 -1.94 -8.02
CA GLN A 113 7.73 -1.12 -9.11
C GLN A 113 7.03 0.14 -8.61
N ALA A 114 6.21 0.02 -7.56
CA ALA A 114 5.53 1.17 -6.97
C ALA A 114 6.51 2.23 -6.44
N LEU A 115 7.60 1.81 -5.80
CA LEU A 115 8.64 2.70 -5.28
C LEU A 115 9.46 3.36 -6.39
N SER A 116 9.80 2.62 -7.44
CA SER A 116 10.53 3.16 -8.59
C SER A 116 9.69 4.19 -9.35
N ASP A 117 8.40 3.92 -9.56
CA ASP A 117 7.46 4.83 -10.22
C ASP A 117 7.25 6.13 -9.41
N GLU A 118 7.18 6.03 -8.08
CA GLU A 118 7.09 7.18 -7.16
C GLU A 118 8.32 8.07 -7.25
N ALA A 119 9.52 7.47 -7.19
CA ALA A 119 10.78 8.20 -7.34
C ALA A 119 10.87 8.93 -8.70
N ALA A 120 10.35 8.33 -9.78
CA ALA A 120 10.28 8.96 -11.09
C ALA A 120 9.26 10.10 -11.16
N THR A 121 8.18 10.05 -10.37
CA THR A 121 7.10 11.05 -10.39
C THR A 121 7.40 12.27 -9.51
N VAL A 122 8.15 12.11 -8.41
CA VAL A 122 8.59 13.20 -7.53
C VAL A 122 9.52 14.18 -8.24
N LEU A 123 10.29 13.73 -9.24
CA LEU A 123 11.07 14.63 -10.10
C LEU A 123 10.20 15.67 -10.86
N VAL A 124 8.87 15.53 -10.81
CA VAL A 124 7.90 16.35 -11.56
C VAL A 124 7.02 17.22 -10.65
N ARG A 125 6.92 16.99 -9.32
CA ARG A 125 6.11 17.83 -8.41
C ARG A 125 6.67 17.89 -6.99
N ASP A 126 6.84 19.13 -6.51
CA ASP A 126 7.11 19.51 -5.13
C ASP A 126 5.76 19.85 -4.48
N ASP A 127 5.29 19.03 -3.53
CA ASP A 127 4.39 19.48 -2.47
C ASP A 127 4.35 18.42 -1.36
N GLU A 128 4.52 18.92 -0.15
CA GLU A 128 4.88 18.25 1.09
C GLU A 128 3.65 17.70 1.81
N PHE A 129 3.52 16.38 1.99
CA PHE A 129 2.50 15.81 2.88
C PHE A 129 2.99 14.55 3.62
N GLU A 130 2.88 14.59 4.95
CA GLU A 130 3.20 13.49 5.86
C GLU A 130 2.23 12.30 5.72
N VAL A 131 2.78 11.08 5.75
CA VAL A 131 2.00 9.82 5.66
C VAL A 131 2.37 8.91 6.83
N THR A 132 1.34 8.42 7.53
CA THR A 132 1.46 7.44 8.62
C THR A 132 1.71 6.02 8.08
N GLU A 133 2.57 5.26 8.77
CA GLU A 133 3.18 3.98 8.37
C GLU A 133 2.27 2.97 7.64
N GLY A 134 2.85 2.42 6.56
CA GLY A 134 2.41 1.17 5.93
C GLY A 134 1.35 1.36 4.84
N LYS A 135 1.78 1.73 3.63
CA LYS A 135 1.22 1.29 2.34
C LYS A 135 1.83 2.11 1.19
N VAL A 136 2.93 1.61 0.64
CA VAL A 136 3.44 2.05 -0.67
C VAL A 136 2.39 1.77 -1.76
N LEU A 137 1.64 0.68 -1.60
CA LEU A 137 0.51 0.33 -2.45
C LEU A 137 -0.63 1.36 -2.41
N ALA A 138 -0.83 2.12 -1.32
CA ALA A 138 -1.91 3.11 -1.23
C ALA A 138 -1.59 4.45 -1.93
N ALA A 139 -0.32 4.75 -2.17
CA ALA A 139 0.11 5.94 -2.90
C ALA A 139 -0.05 5.76 -4.41
N ARG A 140 0.39 4.60 -4.96
CA ARG A 140 0.22 4.22 -6.37
C ARG A 140 -1.26 4.09 -6.78
N HIS A 141 -2.10 3.56 -5.89
CA HIS A 141 -3.56 3.51 -6.12
C HIS A 141 -4.14 4.93 -6.20
N ARG A 142 -3.84 5.83 -5.26
CA ARG A 142 -4.36 7.22 -5.30
C ARG A 142 -4.09 7.98 -6.61
N GLN A 143 -2.96 7.76 -7.29
CA GLN A 143 -2.67 8.40 -8.57
C GLN A 143 -3.39 7.76 -9.78
N ARG A 144 -3.57 6.43 -9.82
CA ARG A 144 -4.42 5.77 -10.82
C ARG A 144 -5.90 6.11 -10.60
N ASP A 145 -6.31 6.20 -9.34
CA ASP A 145 -7.67 6.46 -8.90
C ASP A 145 -8.11 7.89 -9.21
N GLY A 146 -7.21 8.88 -9.17
CA GLY A 146 -7.51 10.27 -9.55
C GLY A 146 -7.92 10.40 -11.02
N ARG A 147 -7.09 9.85 -11.94
CA ARG A 147 -7.39 9.84 -13.39
C ARG A 147 -8.59 8.95 -13.73
N LEU A 148 -8.78 7.83 -13.02
CA LEU A 148 -9.95 6.96 -13.21
C LEU A 148 -11.22 7.62 -12.69
N ARG A 149 -11.17 8.34 -11.56
CA ARG A 149 -12.28 9.13 -11.05
C ARG A 149 -12.67 10.23 -12.03
N GLU A 150 -11.70 10.99 -12.55
CA GLU A 150 -11.96 12.02 -13.56
C GLU A 150 -12.65 11.43 -14.79
N LYS A 151 -12.12 10.33 -15.34
CA LYS A 151 -12.73 9.62 -16.47
C LYS A 151 -14.12 9.05 -16.16
N LEU A 152 -14.33 8.54 -14.95
CA LEU A 152 -15.62 8.02 -14.51
C LEU A 152 -16.67 9.12 -14.42
N ILE A 153 -16.29 10.27 -13.86
CA ILE A 153 -17.15 11.46 -13.78
C ILE A 153 -17.43 11.98 -15.18
N GLU A 154 -16.41 12.15 -16.03
CA GLU A 154 -16.55 12.61 -17.41
C GLU A 154 -17.50 11.70 -18.22
N ALA A 155 -17.33 10.38 -18.11
CA ALA A 155 -18.16 9.40 -18.80
C ALA A 155 -19.64 9.41 -18.36
N ARG A 156 -19.93 9.85 -17.12
CA ARG A 156 -21.29 9.79 -16.55
C ARG A 156 -21.98 11.16 -16.49
N ARG A 157 -21.22 12.27 -16.50
CA ARG A 157 -21.72 13.64 -16.28
C ARG A 157 -22.87 14.03 -17.21
N ALA A 158 -22.84 13.60 -18.47
CA ALA A 158 -23.89 13.89 -19.45
C ALA A 158 -25.29 13.39 -19.01
N ASN A 159 -25.34 12.34 -18.20
CA ASN A 159 -26.58 11.75 -17.67
C ASN A 159 -26.86 12.16 -16.21
N GLY A 160 -26.04 13.04 -15.64
CA GLY A 160 -26.01 13.30 -14.19
C GLY A 160 -25.16 12.29 -13.43
N LEU A 161 -24.75 12.68 -12.21
CA LEU A 161 -23.96 11.82 -11.33
C LEU A 161 -24.89 11.25 -10.25
N ARG A 162 -24.81 9.94 -10.01
CA ARG A 162 -25.64 9.23 -9.04
C ARG A 162 -24.77 8.29 -8.22
N CYS A 163 -25.02 8.28 -6.90
CA CYS A 163 -24.41 7.34 -5.97
C CYS A 163 -25.03 5.96 -6.14
N GLU A 164 -24.21 4.94 -6.36
CA GLU A 164 -24.67 3.55 -6.55
C GLU A 164 -25.08 2.83 -5.24
N ILE A 165 -24.97 3.49 -4.08
CA ILE A 165 -25.40 2.95 -2.78
C ILE A 165 -26.70 3.59 -2.28
N CYS A 166 -26.85 4.91 -2.38
CA CYS A 166 -27.95 5.64 -1.74
C CYS A 166 -28.78 6.50 -2.69
N ASP A 167 -28.57 6.37 -4.00
CA ASP A 167 -29.28 7.10 -5.05
C ASP A 167 -29.19 8.63 -5.02
N PHE A 168 -28.38 9.21 -4.11
CA PHE A 168 -28.06 10.62 -4.11
C PHE A 168 -27.51 11.04 -5.47
N ALA A 169 -28.14 12.04 -6.09
CA ALA A 169 -27.84 12.40 -7.47
C ALA A 169 -27.80 13.92 -7.69
N VAL A 170 -27.00 14.33 -8.66
CA VAL A 170 -26.98 15.68 -9.24
C VAL A 170 -27.24 15.59 -10.74
N ASN A 171 -27.98 16.56 -11.28
CA ASN A 171 -28.30 16.59 -12.71
C ASN A 171 -27.07 16.98 -13.57
N ALA A 172 -27.18 16.76 -14.89
CA ALA A 172 -26.10 17.06 -15.84
C ALA A 172 -25.72 18.56 -15.91
N ASN A 173 -26.64 19.44 -15.54
CA ASN A 173 -26.47 20.90 -15.56
C ASN A 173 -25.89 21.44 -14.25
N ALA A 174 -25.60 20.58 -13.28
CA ALA A 174 -25.06 20.99 -12.00
C ALA A 174 -23.68 21.67 -12.19
N PRO A 175 -23.34 22.67 -11.34
CA PRO A 175 -22.01 23.27 -11.36
C PRO A 175 -20.93 22.20 -11.26
N ARG A 176 -19.77 22.40 -11.91
CA ARG A 176 -18.64 21.46 -11.80
C ARG A 176 -18.23 21.18 -10.35
N ALA A 177 -18.43 22.14 -9.44
CA ALA A 177 -18.21 21.93 -8.01
C ALA A 177 -19.00 20.74 -7.43
N ALA A 178 -20.17 20.39 -8.00
CA ALA A 178 -20.96 19.23 -7.58
C ALA A 178 -20.25 17.89 -7.81
N GLU A 179 -19.25 17.83 -8.70
CA GLU A 179 -18.41 16.65 -8.91
C GLU A 179 -17.64 16.28 -7.64
N SER A 180 -17.29 17.26 -6.80
CA SER A 180 -16.60 17.03 -5.52
C SER A 180 -17.42 16.21 -4.52
N LEU A 181 -18.74 16.11 -4.71
CA LEU A 181 -19.62 15.29 -3.88
C LEU A 181 -19.47 13.79 -4.15
N PHE A 182 -18.80 13.43 -5.25
CA PHE A 182 -18.65 12.06 -5.72
C PHE A 182 -17.19 11.60 -5.77
N GLU A 183 -17.01 10.34 -5.41
CA GLU A 183 -15.73 9.62 -5.31
C GLU A 183 -15.83 8.31 -6.09
N GLY A 184 -14.71 7.90 -6.69
CA GLY A 184 -14.62 6.61 -7.38
C GLY A 184 -14.21 5.51 -6.39
N HIS A 185 -14.92 4.39 -6.40
CA HIS A 185 -14.65 3.22 -5.56
C HIS A 185 -14.39 1.99 -6.43
N HIS A 186 -13.32 1.24 -6.17
CA HIS A 186 -13.09 -0.02 -6.85
C HIS A 186 -14.09 -1.05 -6.35
N THR A 187 -14.79 -1.74 -7.25
CA THR A 187 -15.78 -2.78 -6.88
C THR A 187 -15.14 -4.13 -6.55
N ILE A 188 -13.90 -4.32 -6.99
CA ILE A 188 -13.08 -5.51 -6.73
C ILE A 188 -11.89 -5.08 -5.87
N PRO A 189 -11.55 -5.81 -4.79
CA PRO A 189 -10.38 -5.50 -3.99
C PRO A 189 -9.12 -5.62 -4.84
N LEU A 190 -8.34 -4.56 -4.86
CA LEU A 190 -7.11 -4.47 -5.65
C LEU A 190 -6.04 -5.50 -5.22
N ALA A 191 -6.12 -6.00 -3.98
CA ALA A 191 -5.28 -7.10 -3.48
C ALA A 191 -5.68 -8.48 -4.03
N ALA A 192 -6.90 -8.64 -4.55
CA ALA A 192 -7.39 -9.86 -5.17
C ALA A 192 -7.30 -9.84 -6.71
N ALA A 193 -6.83 -8.72 -7.29
CA ALA A 193 -6.55 -8.61 -8.72
C ALA A 193 -5.16 -9.18 -9.02
N GLU A 194 -5.05 -10.51 -9.06
CA GLU A 194 -3.86 -11.20 -9.59
C GLU A 194 -3.71 -10.90 -11.10
N GLY A 195 -2.52 -10.48 -11.51
CA GLY A 195 -2.16 -10.23 -12.91
C GLY A 195 -2.34 -8.78 -13.38
N GLU A 196 -1.64 -8.41 -14.45
CA GLU A 196 -1.80 -7.13 -15.17
C GLU A 196 -3.22 -7.01 -15.75
N ARG A 197 -4.21 -6.71 -14.90
CA ARG A 197 -5.50 -6.24 -15.39
C ARG A 197 -5.44 -4.73 -15.49
N THR A 198 -5.65 -4.22 -16.69
CA THR A 198 -5.98 -2.81 -16.89
C THR A 198 -7.28 -2.55 -16.15
N THR A 199 -7.25 -1.73 -15.08
CA THR A 199 -8.46 -1.32 -14.34
C THR A 199 -9.42 -0.66 -15.32
N ARG A 200 -10.59 -1.26 -15.56
CA ARG A 200 -11.60 -0.72 -16.47
C ARG A 200 -12.50 0.24 -15.71
N LEU A 201 -13.12 1.19 -16.40
CA LEU A 201 -14.16 2.03 -15.79
C LEU A 201 -15.35 1.19 -15.27
N SER A 202 -15.57 -0.01 -15.83
CA SER A 202 -16.57 -0.97 -15.34
C SER A 202 -16.24 -1.57 -13.98
N ASP A 203 -14.97 -1.52 -13.56
CA ASP A 203 -14.55 -2.02 -12.25
C ASP A 203 -14.70 -0.94 -11.15
N MET A 204 -15.23 0.23 -11.52
CA MET A 204 -15.42 1.39 -10.64
C MET A 204 -16.90 1.68 -10.40
N ALA A 205 -17.24 1.92 -9.15
CA ALA A 205 -18.50 2.49 -8.72
C ALA A 205 -18.34 3.99 -8.44
N LEU A 206 -19.36 4.78 -8.75
CA LEU A 206 -19.45 6.19 -8.37
C LEU A 206 -20.28 6.29 -7.09
N LEU A 207 -19.66 6.76 -6.01
CA LEU A 207 -20.29 6.88 -4.69
C LEU A 207 -20.26 8.33 -4.21
N CYS A 208 -21.23 8.73 -3.39
CA CYS A 208 -21.10 9.99 -2.66
C CYS A 208 -20.04 9.86 -1.56
N ALA A 209 -19.43 10.98 -1.14
CA ALA A 209 -18.40 10.99 -0.10
C ALA A 209 -18.84 10.26 1.19
N CYS A 210 -20.11 10.36 1.57
CA CYS A 210 -20.65 9.66 2.74
C CYS A 210 -20.68 8.13 2.56
N CYS A 211 -21.16 7.65 1.41
CA CYS A 211 -21.28 6.21 1.15
C CYS A 211 -19.90 5.57 0.90
N HIS A 212 -18.96 6.30 0.31
CA HIS A 212 -17.59 5.82 0.14
C HIS A 212 -16.89 5.60 1.50
N ARG A 213 -17.01 6.55 2.42
CA ARG A 213 -16.52 6.39 3.80
C ARG A 213 -17.21 5.23 4.52
N PHE A 214 -18.52 5.09 4.33
CA PHE A 214 -19.33 4.04 4.95
C PHE A 214 -18.90 2.64 4.51
N ILE A 215 -18.76 2.38 3.20
CA ILE A 215 -18.33 1.06 2.71
C ILE A 215 -16.91 0.70 3.16
N HIS A 216 -15.99 1.68 3.20
CA HIS A 216 -14.65 1.44 3.74
C HIS A 216 -14.68 1.08 5.23
N ARG A 217 -15.56 1.71 6.01
CA ARG A 217 -15.75 1.34 7.42
C ARG A 217 -16.32 -0.07 7.55
N LEU A 218 -17.32 -0.44 6.75
CA LEU A 218 -17.87 -1.81 6.72
C LEU A 218 -16.80 -2.84 6.40
N ILE A 219 -15.91 -2.59 5.44
CA ILE A 219 -14.80 -3.50 5.08
C ILE A 219 -13.87 -3.73 6.28
N VAL A 220 -13.53 -2.66 7.00
CA VAL A 220 -12.66 -2.73 8.18
C VAL A 220 -13.33 -3.50 9.32
N ASP A 221 -14.58 -3.16 9.63
CA ASP A 221 -15.31 -3.73 10.77
C ASP A 221 -15.61 -5.23 10.55
N ASN A 222 -15.95 -5.62 9.31
CA ASN A 222 -16.20 -7.01 8.94
C ASN A 222 -14.92 -7.81 8.66
N LYS A 223 -13.75 -7.16 8.60
CA LYS A 223 -12.46 -7.77 8.23
C LYS A 223 -12.50 -8.55 6.91
N ARG A 224 -13.37 -8.16 5.98
CA ARG A 224 -13.51 -8.74 4.65
C ARG A 224 -13.99 -7.68 3.67
N TRP A 225 -13.84 -7.96 2.38
CA TRP A 225 -14.41 -7.10 1.35
C TRP A 225 -15.94 -7.10 1.42
N VAL A 226 -16.53 -5.93 1.18
CA VAL A 226 -17.97 -5.68 1.14
C VAL A 226 -18.26 -5.07 -0.23
N GLY A 227 -19.15 -5.70 -1.00
CA GLY A 227 -19.53 -5.22 -2.32
C GLY A 227 -20.56 -4.10 -2.27
N ILE A 228 -20.77 -3.41 -3.40
CA ILE A 228 -21.77 -2.34 -3.52
C ILE A 228 -23.19 -2.80 -3.13
N PRO A 229 -23.71 -3.96 -3.60
CA PRO A 229 -25.06 -4.38 -3.23
C PRO A 229 -25.21 -4.61 -1.73
N GLU A 230 -24.21 -5.23 -1.09
CA GLU A 230 -24.21 -5.47 0.35
C GLU A 230 -24.17 -4.15 1.14
N ALA A 231 -23.33 -3.20 0.72
CA ALA A 231 -23.26 -1.88 1.33
C ALA A 231 -24.56 -1.07 1.15
N ALA A 232 -25.25 -1.24 0.02
CA ALA A 232 -26.55 -0.63 -0.23
C ALA A 232 -27.62 -1.16 0.72
N GLU A 233 -27.71 -2.48 0.92
CA GLU A 233 -28.63 -3.08 1.90
C GLU A 233 -28.31 -2.65 3.33
N ALA A 234 -27.03 -2.66 3.71
CA ALA A 234 -26.60 -2.17 5.02
C ALA A 234 -26.93 -0.68 5.22
N ARG A 235 -26.85 0.14 4.17
CA ARG A 235 -27.21 1.56 4.22
C ARG A 235 -28.72 1.76 4.34
N LYS A 236 -29.53 1.00 3.62
CA LYS A 236 -30.99 1.04 3.69
C LYS A 236 -31.50 0.71 5.10
N ALA A 237 -30.87 -0.24 5.79
CA ALA A 237 -31.23 -0.60 7.16
C ALA A 237 -31.01 0.54 8.20
N LEU A 238 -30.33 1.63 7.83
CA LEU A 238 -30.09 2.79 8.69
C LEU A 238 -31.12 3.92 8.54
N VAL A 239 -31.99 3.85 7.52
CA VAL A 239 -32.95 4.91 7.14
C VAL A 239 -34.38 4.38 7.21
#